data_AF-A0A927CVQ6-F1
#
_entry.id   AF-A0A927CVQ6-F1
#
_cell.length_a   1.000
_cell.length_b   1.000
_cell.length_c   1.000
_cell.angle_alpha   90.00
_cell.angle_beta   90.00
_cell.angle_gamma   90.00
#
_symmetry.space_group_name_H-M   'P 1'
#
loop_
_entity.id
_entity.type
_entity.pdbx_description
1 polymer ?
#
loop_
_entity_poly.entity_id
_entity_poly.type
_entity_poly.pdbx_seq_one_letter_code
_entity_poly.pdbx_strand_id
1 'polypeptide(L)'
;MNLIYDTSDKLRKYHIYNQTDINSVMKIYQAGNKQDATTLGKLSSAFKPIIGRYEELSEDQQYEFRVTLRNFNKWYNYITQLVRMFDKELHD
;
A
#
# COMPACT_ATOMS: atom_id res chain seq x y z
N MET A 1 -12.77 1.05 18.04
CA MET A 1 -12.64 0.37 16.73
C MET A 1 -11.42 0.98 16.04
N ASN A 2 -10.50 0.16 15.55
CA ASN A 2 -9.21 0.64 15.06
C ASN A 2 -9.26 0.71 13.53
N LEU A 3 -9.85 1.80 13.00
CA LEU A 3 -10.26 1.99 11.59
C LEU A 3 -9.17 1.60 10.57
N ILE A 4 -7.90 1.73 10.93
CA ILE A 4 -6.77 1.33 10.09
C ILE A 4 -6.62 -0.20 9.96
N TYR A 5 -6.87 -0.95 11.04
CA TYR A 5 -6.82 -2.41 11.04
C TYR A 5 -8.02 -2.99 10.29
N ASP A 6 -9.20 -2.39 10.47
CA ASP A 6 -10.42 -2.81 9.76
C ASP A 6 -10.29 -2.61 8.25
N THR A 7 -9.74 -1.46 7.81
CA THR A 7 -9.49 -1.20 6.39
C THR A 7 -8.36 -2.06 5.83
N SER A 8 -7.32 -2.35 6.61
CA SER A 8 -6.23 -3.26 6.22
C SER A 8 -6.73 -4.70 6.04
N ASP A 9 -7.54 -5.21 6.98
CA ASP A 9 -8.13 -6.54 6.88
C ASP A 9 -9.07 -6.65 5.68
N LYS A 10 -9.89 -5.61 5.45
CA LYS A 10 -10.77 -5.55 4.27
C LYS A 10 -9.96 -5.58 2.96
N LEU A 11 -8.84 -4.86 2.86
CA LEU A 11 -7.97 -4.91 1.68
C LEU A 11 -7.40 -6.30 1.42
N ARG A 12 -6.99 -7.02 2.48
CA ARG A 12 -6.45 -8.39 2.37
C ARG A 12 -7.47 -9.39 1.84
N LYS A 13 -8.76 -9.20 2.16
CA LYS A 13 -9.86 -10.06 1.68
C LYS A 13 -10.10 -10.01 0.17
N TYR A 14 -9.63 -8.97 -0.52
CA TYR A 14 -9.69 -8.95 -1.99
C TYR A 14 -8.65 -9.85 -2.65
N HIS A 15 -7.66 -10.38 -1.91
CA HIS A 15 -6.60 -11.26 -2.42
C HIS A 15 -5.77 -10.72 -3.61
N ILE A 16 -5.86 -9.41 -3.87
CA ILE A 16 -5.15 -8.71 -4.95
C ILE A 16 -3.62 -8.74 -4.74
N TYR A 17 -3.16 -8.75 -3.50
CA TYR A 17 -1.74 -8.86 -3.15
C TYR A 17 -1.54 -9.86 -2.00
N ASN A 18 -0.33 -10.41 -1.92
CA ASN A 18 0.11 -11.33 -0.88
C ASN A 18 1.49 -10.94 -0.33
N GLN A 19 2.01 -11.74 0.61
CA GLN A 19 3.30 -11.45 1.24
C GLN A 19 4.47 -11.49 0.25
N THR A 20 4.43 -12.35 -0.75
CA THR A 20 5.45 -12.44 -1.79
C THR A 20 5.49 -11.17 -2.64
N ASP A 21 4.32 -10.62 -2.98
CA ASP A 21 4.23 -9.34 -3.70
C ASP A 21 4.84 -8.20 -2.88
N ILE A 22 4.48 -8.12 -1.58
CA ILE A 22 5.01 -7.13 -0.65
C ILE A 22 6.54 -7.23 -0.59
N ASN A 23 7.07 -8.44 -0.38
CA ASN A 23 8.51 -8.66 -0.28
C ASN A 23 9.23 -8.27 -1.57
N SER A 24 8.63 -8.55 -2.74
CA SER A 24 9.23 -8.21 -4.04
C SER A 24 9.33 -6.70 -4.25
N VAL A 25 8.25 -5.97 -3.96
CA VAL A 25 8.24 -4.50 -4.03
C VAL A 25 9.19 -3.88 -3.01
N MET A 26 9.18 -4.38 -1.76
CA MET A 26 10.05 -3.88 -0.69
C MET A 26 11.54 -4.07 -1.01
N LYS A 27 11.92 -5.20 -1.60
CA LYS A 27 13.31 -5.44 -2.03
C LYS A 27 13.78 -4.42 -3.06
N ILE A 28 12.92 -4.04 -4.01
CA ILE A 28 13.24 -3.02 -5.01
C ILE A 28 13.33 -1.64 -4.35
N TYR A 29 12.39 -1.31 -3.47
CA TYR A 29 12.35 -0.03 -2.75
C TYR A 29 13.60 0.17 -1.87
N GLN A 30 14.01 -0.85 -1.12
CA GLN A 30 15.18 -0.79 -0.23
C GLN A 30 16.52 -0.76 -0.99
N ALA A 31 16.57 -1.34 -2.20
CA ALA A 31 17.77 -1.32 -3.03
C ALA A 31 17.99 0.01 -3.77
N GLY A 32 16.97 0.86 -3.87
CA GLY A 32 17.00 2.09 -4.65
C GLY A 32 17.32 3.33 -3.81
N ASN A 33 18.59 3.75 -3.74
CA ASN A 33 18.95 5.07 -3.21
C ASN A 33 18.67 6.23 -4.19
N LYS A 34 18.35 5.94 -5.46
CA LYS A 34 17.90 6.92 -6.47
C LYS A 34 16.81 6.28 -7.33
N GLN A 35 15.65 6.94 -7.45
CA GLN A 35 14.59 6.54 -8.39
C GLN A 35 15.04 6.80 -9.82
N ASP A 36 15.73 5.84 -10.42
CA ASP A 36 16.13 5.85 -11.82
C ASP A 36 15.17 5.03 -12.70
N ALA A 37 15.30 5.17 -14.03
CA ALA A 37 14.44 4.48 -15.00
C ALA A 37 14.47 2.94 -14.82
N THR A 38 15.60 2.39 -14.38
CA THR A 38 15.76 0.97 -14.08
C THR A 38 14.91 0.53 -12.88
N THR A 39 14.84 1.34 -11.83
CA THR A 39 14.01 1.09 -10.65
C THR A 39 12.52 1.10 -11.02
N LEU A 40 12.10 2.05 -11.87
CA LEU A 40 10.71 2.11 -12.37
C LEU A 40 10.33 0.87 -13.19
N GLY A 41 11.22 0.37 -14.07
CA GLY A 41 10.98 -0.85 -14.83
C GLY A 41 10.83 -2.10 -13.95
N LYS A 42 11.64 -2.20 -12.88
CA LYS A 42 11.54 -3.27 -11.89
C LYS A 42 10.23 -3.20 -11.10
N LEU A 43 9.83 -2.00 -10.65
CA LEU A 43 8.55 -1.81 -9.95
C LEU A 43 7.37 -2.16 -10.85
N SER A 44 7.36 -1.70 -12.10
CA SER A 44 6.31 -2.02 -13.07
C SER A 44 6.15 -3.54 -13.24
N SER A 45 7.28 -4.25 -13.35
CA SER A 45 7.30 -5.71 -13.46
C SER A 45 6.77 -6.40 -12.19
N ALA A 46 7.10 -5.88 -11.00
CA ALA A 46 6.60 -6.39 -9.72
C ALA A 46 5.10 -6.13 -9.51
N PHE A 47 4.56 -5.02 -10.04
CA PHE A 47 3.14 -4.69 -9.95
C PHE A 47 2.25 -5.44 -10.95
N LYS A 48 2.80 -5.90 -12.07
CA LYS A 48 2.04 -6.62 -13.11
C LYS A 48 1.12 -7.74 -12.58
N PRO A 49 1.58 -8.70 -11.74
CA PRO A 49 0.70 -9.74 -11.21
C PRO A 49 -0.34 -9.24 -10.20
N ILE A 50 -0.12 -8.08 -9.57
CA ILE A 50 -1.08 -7.45 -8.66
C ILE A 50 -2.20 -6.80 -9.49
N ILE A 51 -1.82 -6.10 -10.56
CA ILE A 51 -2.75 -5.48 -11.51
C ILE A 51 -3.62 -6.55 -12.18
N GLY A 52 -3.03 -7.66 -12.62
CA GLY A 52 -3.81 -8.76 -13.21
C GLY A 52 -4.90 -9.31 -12.28
N ARG A 53 -4.56 -9.60 -11.01
CA ARG A 53 -5.56 -10.04 -10.01
C ARG A 53 -6.64 -8.99 -9.72
N TYR A 54 -6.29 -7.71 -9.81
CA TYR A 54 -7.25 -6.63 -9.66
C TYR A 54 -8.19 -6.53 -10.87
N GLU A 55 -7.68 -6.72 -12.09
CA GLU A 55 -8.48 -6.72 -13.33
C GLU A 55 -9.44 -7.91 -13.43
N GLU A 56 -9.15 -9.02 -12.73
CA GLU A 56 -10.05 -10.18 -12.60
C GLU A 56 -11.29 -9.92 -11.73
N LEU A 57 -11.31 -8.84 -10.93
CA LEU A 57 -12.46 -8.45 -10.12
C LEU A 57 -13.57 -7.82 -10.97
N SER A 58 -14.82 -7.93 -10.51
CA SER A 58 -15.94 -7.19 -11.11
C SER A 58 -15.76 -5.67 -10.96
N GLU A 59 -16.43 -4.88 -11.80
CA GLU A 59 -16.36 -3.40 -11.75
C GLU A 59 -16.73 -2.83 -10.37
N ASP A 60 -17.76 -3.41 -9.74
CA ASP A 60 -18.18 -3.04 -8.38
C ASP A 60 -17.08 -3.35 -7.36
N GLN A 61 -16.49 -4.54 -7.41
CA GLN A 61 -15.40 -4.93 -6.50
C GLN A 61 -14.15 -4.08 -6.72
N GLN A 62 -13.84 -3.74 -7.97
CA GLN A 62 -12.77 -2.81 -8.31
C GLN A 62 -13.03 -1.42 -7.72
N TYR A 63 -14.26 -0.91 -7.82
CA TYR A 63 -14.66 0.35 -7.21
C TYR A 63 -14.50 0.32 -5.69
N GLU A 64 -15.05 -0.70 -5.03
CA GLU A 64 -14.93 -0.85 -3.58
C GLU A 64 -13.48 -0.98 -3.12
N PHE A 65 -12.65 -1.72 -3.86
CA PHE A 65 -11.22 -1.83 -3.57
C PHE A 65 -10.54 -0.47 -3.62
N ARG A 66 -10.77 0.32 -4.68
CA ARG A 66 -10.19 1.67 -4.83
C ARG A 66 -10.63 2.61 -3.70
N VAL A 67 -11.89 2.56 -3.30
CA VAL A 67 -12.41 3.36 -2.17
C VAL A 67 -11.76 2.91 -0.85
N THR A 68 -11.69 1.61 -0.61
CA THR A 68 -11.08 1.04 0.61
C THR A 68 -9.59 1.40 0.69
N LEU A 69 -8.86 1.30 -0.43
CA LEU A 69 -7.45 1.67 -0.51
C LEU A 69 -7.21 3.16 -0.24
N ARG A 70 -8.07 4.03 -0.78
CA ARG A 70 -8.01 5.47 -0.52
C ARG A 70 -8.24 5.79 0.95
N ASN A 71 -9.21 5.12 1.58
CA ASN A 71 -9.49 5.29 3.01
C ASN A 71 -8.32 4.81 3.86
N PHE A 72 -7.73 3.65 3.56
CA PHE A 72 -6.54 3.15 4.23
C PHE A 72 -5.39 4.16 4.19
N ASN A 73 -5.07 4.69 3.00
CA ASN A 73 -4.02 5.71 2.84
C ASN A 73 -4.31 6.99 3.63
N LYS A 74 -5.56 7.45 3.66
CA LYS A 74 -5.96 8.63 4.44
C LYS A 74 -5.73 8.41 5.94
N TRP A 75 -6.17 7.28 6.48
CA TRP A 75 -6.00 6.97 7.91
C TRP A 75 -4.54 6.73 8.29
N TYR A 76 -3.78 6.02 7.44
CA TYR A 76 -2.35 5.81 7.65
C TYR A 76 -1.58 7.14 7.65
N ASN A 77 -1.87 8.04 6.70
CA ASN A 77 -1.27 9.37 6.66
C ASN A 77 -1.62 10.20 7.91
N TYR A 78 -2.87 10.15 8.37
CA TYR A 78 -3.28 10.84 9.58
C TYR A 78 -2.51 10.34 10.82
N ILE A 79 -2.43 9.02 11.01
CA ILE A 79 -1.70 8.41 12.14
C ILE A 79 -0.21 8.76 12.08
N THR A 80 0.42 8.63 10.91
CA THR A 80 1.86 8.93 10.77
C THR A 80 2.18 10.40 10.99
N GLN A 81 1.27 11.31 10.64
CA GLN A 81 1.40 12.74 10.98
C GLN A 81 1.27 12.98 12.49
N LEU A 82 0.28 12.36 13.14
CA LEU A 82 0.12 12.46 14.59
C LEU A 82 1.34 11.95 15.35
N VAL A 83 1.83 10.76 15.02
CA VAL A 83 3.04 10.18 15.67
C VAL A 83 4.24 11.11 15.49
N ARG A 84 4.46 11.66 14.30
CA ARG A 84 5.53 12.65 14.07
C ARG A 84 5.37 13.93 14.90
N MET A 85 4.14 14.35 15.20
CA MET A 85 3.90 15.51 16.08
C MET A 85 4.23 15.16 17.53
N PHE A 86 3.81 13.99 18.02
CA PHE A 86 4.15 13.51 19.36
C PHE A 86 5.65 13.29 19.55
N ASP A 87 6.34 12.74 18.55
CA ASP A 87 7.80 12.60 18.58
C ASP A 87 8.49 13.97 18.69
N LYS A 88 7.97 15.00 18.02
CA LYS A 88 8.52 16.36 18.10
C LYS A 88 8.31 17.00 19.48
N GLU A 89 7.15 16.80 20.10
CA GLU A 89 6.87 17.33 21.45
C GLU A 89 7.65 16.61 22.55
N LEU A 90 8.08 15.36 22.34
CA LEU A 90 8.89 14.59 23.30
C LEU A 90 10.39 14.93 23.23
N HIS A 91 10.83 15.62 22.18
CA HIS A 91 12.23 15.99 21.97
C HIS A 91 12.61 17.37 22.53
N ASP A 92 11.68 18.04 23.22
CA ASP A 92 11.89 19.26 24.03
C ASP A 92 11.64 18.98 25.53
#